data_AF-A0A8J3TMT5-F1
#
_entry.id   AF-A0A8J3TMT5-F1
#
_cell.length_a   1.000
_cell.length_b   1.000
_cell.length_c   1.000
_cell.angle_alpha   90.00
_cell.angle_beta   90.00
_cell.angle_gamma   90.00
#
_symmetry.space_group_name_H-M   'P 1'
#
loop_
_entity.id
_entity.type
_entity.pdbx_description
1 polymer ?
#
loop_
_entity_poly.entity_id
_entity_poly.type
_entity_poly.pdbx_seq_one_letter_code
_entity_poly.pdbx_strand_id
1 'polypeptide(L)'
;MDPDNPVAMALDEELLLRARQAGTRWAEAQDHAVQAKAAYHQAVRRLHLGGASLREIAEALDISHQRVHQIIELTGGTAGWRSRRKPADPACGFCGAGKTEVTRLVAGPGVFICDGCVSIACRVVEEAGRPDASHAHLELVALPSALSCSFCDKSATEVSALVTGGGVRICEGCARFCDEIIAARSL
;
A
#
# COMPACT_ATOMS: atom_id res chain seq x y z
N MET A 1 10.08 -42.97 52.10
CA MET A 1 9.09 -42.20 51.31
C MET A 1 9.18 -40.78 51.82
N ASP A 2 10.03 -39.98 51.20
CA ASP A 2 10.28 -38.60 51.60
C ASP A 2 9.18 -37.68 51.01
N PRO A 3 8.51 -36.85 51.83
CA PRO A 3 7.40 -36.02 51.38
C PRO A 3 7.79 -34.61 50.87
N ASP A 4 9.08 -34.28 50.74
CA ASP A 4 9.55 -32.92 50.41
C ASP A 4 10.31 -32.87 49.08
N ASN A 5 9.58 -32.95 47.96
CA ASN A 5 10.15 -32.62 46.67
C ASN A 5 9.29 -31.65 45.85
N PRO A 6 9.47 -30.33 46.03
CA PRO A 6 9.04 -29.35 45.07
C PRO A 6 10.28 -28.81 44.34
N VAL A 7 10.84 -29.53 43.35
CA VAL A 7 11.64 -28.85 42.32
C VAL A 7 10.69 -28.09 41.40
N ALA A 8 10.04 -27.06 41.94
CA ALA A 8 9.61 -25.94 41.14
C ALA A 8 10.89 -25.16 40.81
N MET A 9 11.34 -25.24 39.56
CA MET A 9 12.37 -24.34 39.05
C MET A 9 11.85 -22.91 39.16
N ALA A 10 12.06 -22.27 40.31
CA ALA A 10 11.78 -20.86 40.52
C ALA A 10 12.75 -20.10 39.63
N LEU A 11 12.31 -19.80 38.41
CA LEU A 11 13.02 -18.94 37.49
C LEU A 11 13.25 -17.59 38.21
N ASP A 12 14.49 -17.10 38.19
CA ASP A 12 14.85 -15.81 38.77
C ASP A 12 13.95 -14.72 38.17
N GLU A 13 13.09 -14.14 39.02
CA GLU A 13 12.05 -13.22 38.61
C GLU A 13 12.63 -11.93 38.03
N GLU A 14 13.79 -11.49 38.52
CA GLU A 14 14.49 -10.32 37.97
C GLU A 14 15.10 -10.63 36.61
N LEU A 15 15.69 -11.82 36.43
CA LEU A 15 16.22 -12.26 35.15
C LEU A 15 15.09 -12.44 34.11
N LEU A 16 13.95 -12.99 34.51
CA LEU A 16 12.77 -13.12 33.66
C LEU A 16 12.21 -11.76 33.22
N LEU A 17 12.12 -10.80 34.13
CA LEU A 17 11.65 -9.45 33.82
C LEU A 17 12.58 -8.78 32.80
N ARG A 18 13.90 -8.86 33.00
CA ARG A 18 14.90 -8.33 32.06
C ARG A 18 14.79 -8.99 30.68
N ALA A 19 14.59 -10.31 30.64
CA ALA A 19 14.41 -11.05 29.38
C ALA A 19 13.15 -10.61 28.63
N ARG A 20 12.02 -10.43 29.33
CA ARG A 20 10.77 -9.93 28.72
C ARG A 20 10.95 -8.51 28.17
N GLN A 21 11.55 -7.61 28.95
CA GLN A 21 11.82 -6.24 28.51
C GLN A 21 12.78 -6.19 27.31
N ALA A 22 13.80 -7.06 27.28
CA ALA A 22 14.65 -7.21 26.11
C ALA A 22 13.87 -7.72 24.89
N GLY A 23 12.98 -8.70 25.08
CA GLY A 23 12.10 -9.23 24.04
C GLY A 23 11.16 -8.17 23.45
N THR A 24 10.51 -7.36 24.28
CA THR A 24 9.66 -6.26 23.82
C THR A 24 10.45 -5.24 23.01
N ARG A 25 11.58 -4.76 23.54
CA ARG A 25 12.45 -3.80 22.82
C ARG A 25 12.95 -4.35 21.49
N TRP A 26 13.27 -5.65 21.44
CA TRP A 26 13.70 -6.31 20.23
C TRP A 26 12.56 -6.40 19.19
N ALA A 27 11.35 -6.76 19.61
CA ALA A 27 10.18 -6.79 18.75
C ALA A 27 9.87 -5.41 18.15
N GLU A 28 9.85 -4.37 18.99
CA GLU A 28 9.64 -2.97 18.55
C GLU A 28 10.72 -2.52 17.56
N ALA A 29 12.00 -2.82 17.84
CA ALA A 29 13.09 -2.51 16.95
C ALA A 29 12.98 -3.25 15.60
N GLN A 30 12.52 -4.50 15.64
CA GLN A 30 12.30 -5.30 14.44
C GLN A 30 11.13 -4.76 13.61
N ASP A 31 10.02 -4.36 14.23
CA ASP A 31 8.89 -3.74 13.55
C ASP A 31 9.29 -2.41 12.91
N HIS A 32 10.02 -1.56 13.63
CA HIS A 32 10.58 -0.33 13.08
C HIS A 32 11.51 -0.61 11.89
N ALA A 33 12.37 -1.62 11.98
CA ALA A 33 13.26 -2.00 10.88
C ALA A 33 12.50 -2.49 9.64
N VAL A 34 11.42 -3.26 9.84
CA VAL A 34 10.53 -3.73 8.76
C VAL A 34 9.84 -2.53 8.08
N GLN A 35 9.27 -1.63 8.86
CA GLN A 35 8.60 -0.43 8.34
C GLN A 35 9.58 0.49 7.59
N ALA A 36 10.76 0.74 8.16
CA ALA A 36 11.79 1.57 7.54
C ALA A 36 12.26 0.96 6.20
N LYS A 37 12.44 -0.36 6.14
CA LYS A 37 12.80 -1.07 4.91
C LYS A 37 11.70 -0.95 3.84
N ALA A 38 10.44 -1.09 4.23
CA ALA A 38 9.30 -0.94 3.32
C ALA A 38 9.22 0.48 2.75
N ALA A 39 9.33 1.50 3.61
CA ALA A 39 9.36 2.90 3.20
C ALA A 39 10.51 3.21 2.22
N TYR A 40 11.71 2.69 2.52
CA TYR A 40 12.87 2.81 1.64
C TYR A 40 12.62 2.18 0.26
N HIS A 41 12.09 0.95 0.22
CA HIS A 41 11.78 0.27 -1.05
C HIS A 41 10.71 1.03 -1.87
N GLN A 42 9.70 1.59 -1.20
CA GLN A 42 8.67 2.39 -1.86
C GLN A 42 9.24 3.68 -2.47
N ALA A 43 10.15 4.36 -1.76
CA ALA A 43 10.82 5.56 -2.27
C ALA A 43 11.63 5.25 -3.55
N VAL A 44 12.41 4.16 -3.54
CA VAL A 44 13.18 3.70 -4.71
C VAL A 44 12.27 3.43 -5.91
N ARG A 45 11.12 2.78 -5.70
CA ARG A 45 10.14 2.53 -6.77
C ARG A 45 9.54 3.82 -7.32
N ARG A 46 9.22 4.78 -6.46
CA ARG A 46 8.68 6.09 -6.87
C ARG A 46 9.65 6.87 -7.75
N LEU A 47 10.94 6.85 -7.42
CA LEU A 47 11.97 7.45 -8.27
C LEU A 47 11.97 6.81 -9.67
N HIS A 48 11.90 5.47 -9.74
CA HIS A 48 11.88 4.76 -11.02
C HIS A 48 10.61 5.06 -11.84
N LEU A 49 9.43 5.03 -11.22
CA LEU A 49 8.16 5.36 -11.87
C LEU A 49 8.09 6.83 -12.33
N GLY A 50 8.83 7.72 -11.65
CA GLY A 50 9.03 9.10 -12.07
C GLY A 50 9.93 9.27 -13.30
N GLY A 51 10.45 8.18 -13.86
CA GLY A 51 11.27 8.17 -15.08
C GLY A 51 12.77 8.06 -14.84
N ALA A 52 13.23 8.01 -13.58
CA ALA A 52 14.65 7.81 -13.30
C ALA A 52 15.11 6.40 -13.69
N SER A 53 16.26 6.33 -14.34
CA SER A 53 16.90 5.06 -14.68
C SER A 53 17.49 4.39 -13.43
N LEU A 54 17.67 3.07 -13.50
CA LEU A 54 18.27 2.30 -12.40
C LEU A 54 19.68 2.80 -12.02
N ARG A 55 20.43 3.36 -12.99
CA ARG A 55 21.78 3.88 -12.76
C ARG A 55 21.75 5.22 -12.03
N GLU A 56 20.85 6.12 -12.41
CA GLU A 56 20.68 7.42 -11.73
C GLU A 56 20.23 7.22 -10.27
N ILE A 57 19.29 6.30 -10.02
CA ILE A 57 18.84 5.98 -8.66
C ILE A 57 19.98 5.37 -7.84
N ALA A 58 20.77 4.48 -8.45
CA ALA A 58 21.92 3.84 -7.80
C ALA A 58 22.98 4.86 -7.37
N GLU A 59 23.32 5.78 -8.26
CA GLU A 59 24.28 6.86 -8.02
C GLU A 59 23.78 7.83 -6.94
N ALA A 60 22.50 8.23 -7.00
CA ALA A 60 21.91 9.14 -6.00
C ALA A 60 21.82 8.53 -4.60
N LEU A 61 21.69 7.20 -4.49
CA LEU A 61 21.57 6.49 -3.23
C LEU A 61 22.88 5.85 -2.75
N ASP A 62 23.98 6.06 -3.48
CA ASP A 62 25.30 5.45 -3.23
C ASP A 62 25.23 3.92 -3.04
N ILE A 63 24.46 3.26 -3.91
CA ILE A 63 24.33 1.80 -3.94
C ILE A 63 24.58 1.25 -5.34
N SER A 64 24.82 -0.05 -5.45
CA SER A 64 24.96 -0.69 -6.77
C SER A 64 23.63 -0.70 -7.53
N HIS A 65 23.67 -0.51 -8.85
CA HIS A 65 22.48 -0.67 -9.71
C HIS A 65 21.85 -2.08 -9.61
N GLN A 66 22.64 -3.11 -9.30
CA GLN A 66 22.14 -4.46 -9.01
C GLN A 66 21.27 -4.49 -7.75
N ARG A 67 21.61 -3.65 -6.76
CA ARG A 67 20.82 -3.52 -5.54
C ARG A 67 19.49 -2.83 -5.81
N VAL A 68 19.47 -1.80 -6.66
CA VAL A 68 18.23 -1.15 -7.11
C VAL A 68 17.33 -2.15 -7.85
N HIS A 69 17.91 -2.98 -8.72
CA HIS A 69 17.19 -4.07 -9.40
C HIS A 69 16.52 -5.03 -8.40
N GLN A 70 17.29 -5.54 -7.44
CA GLN A 70 16.77 -6.41 -6.39
C GLN A 70 15.64 -5.75 -5.57
N ILE A 71 15.74 -4.45 -5.25
CA ILE A 71 14.70 -3.73 -4.51
C ILE A 71 13.39 -3.69 -5.31
N ILE A 72 13.48 -3.41 -6.61
CA ILE A 72 12.31 -3.34 -7.51
C ILE A 72 11.72 -4.73 -7.76
N GLU A 73 12.52 -5.79 -7.75
CA GLU A 73 12.06 -7.18 -7.94
C GLU A 73 11.49 -7.82 -6.66
N LEU A 74 12.17 -7.69 -5.52
CA LEU A 74 11.85 -8.43 -4.28
C LEU A 74 10.57 -7.99 -3.56
N THR A 75 10.06 -6.80 -3.84
CA THR A 75 8.78 -6.33 -3.26
C THR A 75 7.55 -6.76 -4.07
N GLY A 76 7.73 -7.53 -5.14
CA GLY A 76 6.64 -8.18 -5.87
C GLY A 76 6.46 -9.63 -5.41
N GLY A 77 5.44 -9.88 -4.59
CA GLY A 77 4.97 -11.24 -4.34
C GLY A 77 4.62 -11.93 -5.67
N THR A 78 5.25 -13.08 -5.89
CA THR A 78 4.95 -14.22 -6.80
C THR A 78 3.66 -14.18 -7.65
N ALA A 79 3.51 -13.18 -8.52
CA ALA A 79 2.55 -13.19 -9.62
C ALA A 79 3.20 -12.59 -10.87
N GLY A 80 4.09 -13.37 -11.48
CA GLY A 80 4.36 -13.33 -12.91
C GLY A 80 4.98 -12.04 -13.47
N TRP A 81 6.31 -11.92 -13.34
CA TRP A 81 7.10 -11.30 -14.43
C TRP A 81 7.14 -12.28 -15.61
N ARG A 82 5.96 -12.58 -16.18
CA ARG A 82 5.84 -13.27 -17.45
C ARG A 82 5.78 -12.23 -18.54
N SER A 83 6.93 -12.10 -19.19
CA SER A 83 7.06 -11.76 -20.60
C SER A 83 6.58 -10.37 -20.99
N ARG A 84 7.43 -9.73 -21.78
CA ARG A 84 7.12 -8.65 -22.70
C ARG A 84 5.97 -9.07 -23.65
N ARG A 85 4.74 -9.15 -23.14
CA ARG A 85 3.53 -8.93 -23.92
C ARG A 85 3.34 -7.42 -23.93
N LYS A 86 3.09 -6.87 -25.12
CA LYS A 86 2.56 -5.51 -25.31
C LYS A 86 1.58 -5.23 -24.16
N PRO A 87 1.72 -4.14 -23.37
CA PRO A 87 0.76 -3.85 -22.33
C PRO A 87 -0.62 -3.91 -22.98
N ALA A 88 -1.56 -4.63 -22.37
CA ALA A 88 -2.96 -4.31 -22.61
C ALA A 88 -3.09 -2.80 -22.41
N ASP A 89 -3.79 -2.12 -23.31
CA ASP A 89 -3.94 -0.67 -23.20
C ASP A 89 -4.37 -0.31 -21.77
N PRO A 90 -3.75 0.71 -21.16
CA PRO A 90 -4.00 1.03 -19.76
C PRO A 90 -5.49 1.32 -19.58
N ALA A 91 -6.09 0.60 -18.64
CA ALA A 91 -7.52 0.62 -18.36
C ALA A 91 -7.78 0.88 -16.88
N CYS A 92 -8.87 1.57 -16.59
CA CYS A 92 -9.30 1.88 -15.22
C CYS A 92 -9.55 0.59 -14.45
N GLY A 93 -8.93 0.43 -13.29
CA GLY A 93 -9.11 -0.75 -12.42
C GLY A 93 -10.50 -0.86 -11.81
N PHE A 94 -11.30 0.20 -11.83
CA PHE A 94 -12.63 0.21 -11.23
C PHE A 94 -13.75 -0.08 -12.24
N CYS A 95 -13.69 0.51 -13.44
CA CYS A 95 -14.73 0.36 -14.47
C CYS A 95 -14.28 -0.42 -15.72
N GLY A 96 -12.98 -0.69 -15.87
CA GLY A 96 -12.42 -1.39 -17.02
C GLY A 96 -12.23 -0.53 -18.28
N ALA A 97 -12.67 0.73 -18.27
CA ALA A 97 -12.58 1.62 -19.43
C ALA A 97 -11.11 1.94 -19.79
N GLY A 98 -10.77 1.77 -21.06
CA GLY A 98 -9.44 2.07 -21.60
C GLY A 98 -9.20 3.57 -21.78
N LYS A 99 -7.94 3.95 -22.04
CA LYS A 99 -7.55 5.35 -22.31
C LYS A 99 -8.33 6.04 -23.44
N THR A 100 -8.88 5.28 -24.39
CA THR A 100 -9.70 5.82 -25.49
C THR A 100 -11.15 6.11 -25.09
N GLU A 101 -11.62 5.54 -23.98
CA GLU A 101 -13.00 5.62 -23.51
C GLU A 101 -13.19 6.67 -22.41
N VAL A 102 -12.09 7.20 -21.85
CA VAL A 102 -12.11 8.17 -20.75
C VAL A 102 -11.32 9.42 -21.09
N THR A 103 -11.71 10.56 -20.53
CA THR A 103 -11.04 11.84 -20.78
C THR A 103 -9.65 11.84 -20.16
N ARG A 104 -9.53 11.33 -18.93
CA ARG A 104 -8.25 11.21 -18.24
C ARG A 104 -8.11 9.87 -17.54
N LEU A 105 -6.88 9.40 -17.52
CA LEU A 105 -6.49 8.19 -16.81
C LEU A 105 -5.24 8.49 -15.99
N VAL A 106 -5.34 8.35 -14.67
CA VAL A 106 -4.26 8.59 -13.70
C VAL A 106 -3.61 7.24 -13.37
N ALA A 107 -2.28 7.19 -13.46
CA ALA A 107 -1.49 6.01 -13.12
C ALA A 107 -1.09 6.03 -11.63
N GLY A 108 -1.37 4.93 -10.93
CA GLY A 108 -0.85 4.59 -9.61
C GLY A 108 0.11 3.40 -9.68
N PRO A 109 0.66 2.94 -8.53
CA PRO A 109 1.55 1.78 -8.47
C PRO A 109 0.86 0.47 -8.92
N GLY A 110 0.96 0.12 -10.21
CA GLY A 110 0.36 -1.10 -10.77
C GLY A 110 -1.15 -1.04 -10.96
N VAL A 111 -1.76 0.15 -10.87
CA VAL A 111 -3.20 0.38 -10.97
C VAL A 111 -3.48 1.69 -11.71
N PHE A 112 -4.63 1.81 -12.36
CA PHE A 112 -5.07 3.04 -13.01
C PHE A 112 -6.49 3.43 -12.55
N ILE A 113 -6.79 4.72 -12.51
CA ILE A 113 -8.13 5.24 -12.22
C ILE A 113 -8.48 6.35 -13.21
N CYS A 114 -9.69 6.32 -13.78
CA CYS A 114 -10.16 7.35 -14.71
C CYS A 114 -10.83 8.51 -13.99
N ASP A 115 -11.03 9.63 -14.70
CA ASP A 115 -11.68 10.83 -14.18
C ASP A 115 -13.09 10.56 -13.62
N GLY A 116 -13.89 9.75 -14.31
CA GLY A 116 -15.22 9.36 -13.81
C GLY A 116 -15.15 8.61 -12.48
N CYS A 117 -14.24 7.64 -12.35
CA CYS A 117 -14.10 6.86 -11.12
C CYS A 117 -13.50 7.67 -9.97
N VAL A 118 -12.61 8.63 -10.26
CA VAL A 118 -12.11 9.57 -9.23
C VAL A 118 -13.27 10.39 -8.68
N SER A 119 -14.10 10.97 -9.55
CA SER A 119 -15.27 11.76 -9.13
C SER A 119 -16.25 10.93 -8.29
N ILE A 120 -16.55 9.69 -8.73
CA ILE A 120 -17.40 8.78 -7.95
C ILE A 120 -16.76 8.45 -6.61
N ALA A 121 -15.46 8.14 -6.57
CA ALA A 121 -14.75 7.82 -5.33
C ALA A 121 -14.79 8.97 -4.33
N CYS A 122 -14.51 10.20 -4.76
CA CYS A 122 -14.61 11.39 -3.91
C CYS A 122 -16.03 11.56 -3.36
N ARG A 123 -17.05 11.40 -4.21
CA ARG A 123 -18.45 11.50 -3.79
C ARG A 123 -18.84 10.42 -2.78
N VAL A 124 -18.42 9.16 -3.00
CA VAL A 124 -18.64 8.05 -2.06
C VAL A 124 -18.05 8.36 -0.67
N VAL A 125 -16.87 8.97 -0.64
CA VAL A 125 -16.22 9.38 0.62
C VAL A 125 -16.98 10.53 1.29
N GLU A 126 -17.40 11.54 0.53
CA GLU A 126 -18.12 12.71 1.05
C GLU A 126 -19.53 12.37 1.55
N GLU A 127 -20.19 11.40 0.91
CA GLU A 127 -21.54 10.95 1.23
C GLU A 127 -21.56 9.82 2.28
N ALA A 128 -20.39 9.48 2.87
CA ALA A 128 -20.28 8.48 3.93
C ALA A 128 -21.27 8.76 5.07
N GLY A 129 -22.29 7.89 5.20
CA GLY A 129 -23.37 8.01 6.19
C GLY A 129 -24.73 8.43 5.63
N ARG A 130 -24.87 8.65 4.32
CA ARG A 130 -26.17 8.85 3.65
C ARG A 130 -26.61 7.54 2.97
N PRO A 131 -27.67 6.87 3.46
CA PRO A 131 -28.06 5.54 3.00
C PRO A 131 -28.73 5.50 1.60
N ASP A 132 -28.91 6.64 0.94
CA ASP A 132 -29.71 6.74 -0.30
C ASP A 132 -28.90 7.20 -1.53
N ALA A 133 -27.57 7.19 -1.44
CA ALA A 133 -26.70 7.50 -2.56
C ALA A 133 -26.34 6.22 -3.33
N SER A 134 -26.98 6.00 -4.48
CA SER A 134 -26.55 4.94 -5.39
C SER A 134 -25.26 5.36 -6.12
N HIS A 135 -24.15 4.69 -5.83
CA HIS A 135 -22.89 4.88 -6.54
C HIS A 135 -22.69 3.70 -7.49
N ALA A 136 -22.57 3.99 -8.79
CA ALA A 136 -22.73 2.99 -9.85
C ALA A 136 -21.91 1.70 -9.67
N HIS A 137 -20.62 1.80 -9.33
CA HIS A 137 -19.72 0.63 -9.24
C HIS A 137 -18.66 0.74 -8.13
N LEU A 138 -18.81 1.71 -7.22
CA LEU A 138 -17.91 1.96 -6.09
C LEU A 138 -18.71 2.00 -4.80
N GLU A 139 -18.16 1.43 -3.73
CA GLU A 139 -18.80 1.34 -2.42
C GLU A 139 -17.79 1.62 -1.30
N LEU A 140 -18.28 2.08 -0.14
CA LEU A 140 -17.45 2.17 1.07
C LEU A 140 -17.16 0.78 1.62
N VAL A 141 -15.90 0.55 1.97
CA VAL A 141 -15.49 -0.62 2.73
C VAL A 141 -16.04 -0.51 4.14
N ALA A 142 -16.76 -1.55 4.59
CA ALA A 142 -17.18 -1.67 5.98
C ALA A 142 -15.96 -1.79 6.91
N LEU A 143 -15.88 -0.94 7.93
CA LEU A 143 -14.82 -0.98 8.93
C LEU A 143 -15.30 -1.68 10.22
N PRO A 144 -14.40 -2.40 10.92
CA PRO A 144 -12.99 -2.61 10.57
C PRO A 144 -12.79 -3.65 9.45
N SER A 145 -11.78 -3.46 8.59
CA SER A 145 -11.39 -4.45 7.58
C SER A 145 -9.88 -4.61 7.51
N ALA A 146 -9.42 -5.81 7.13
CA ALA A 146 -8.01 -6.10 6.86
C ALA A 146 -7.57 -5.64 5.45
N LEU A 147 -8.35 -4.76 4.80
CA LEU A 147 -8.09 -4.31 3.45
C LEU A 147 -7.10 -3.13 3.44
N SER A 148 -6.46 -2.89 2.30
CA SER A 148 -5.49 -1.82 2.08
C SER A 148 -5.78 -1.09 0.77
N CYS A 149 -5.35 0.18 0.71
CA CYS A 149 -5.44 1.00 -0.50
C CYS A 149 -4.45 0.50 -1.56
N SER A 150 -4.92 0.28 -2.79
CA SER A 150 -4.08 -0.15 -3.92
C SER A 150 -3.12 0.95 -4.43
N PHE A 151 -3.28 2.20 -3.99
CA PHE A 151 -2.48 3.34 -4.46
C PHE A 151 -1.37 3.75 -3.47
N CYS A 152 -1.56 3.51 -2.17
CA CYS A 152 -0.60 3.90 -1.12
C CYS A 152 -0.30 2.82 -0.09
N ASP A 153 -0.89 1.63 -0.22
CA ASP A 153 -0.74 0.44 0.65
C ASP A 153 -1.19 0.59 2.11
N LYS A 154 -1.62 1.78 2.54
CA LYS A 154 -2.21 1.99 3.88
C LYS A 154 -3.41 1.09 4.09
N SER A 155 -3.49 0.50 5.27
CA SER A 155 -4.62 -0.32 5.71
C SER A 155 -5.87 0.53 5.95
N ALA A 156 -7.03 -0.13 5.97
CA ALA A 156 -8.31 0.51 6.21
C ALA A 156 -8.41 1.15 7.62
N THR A 157 -7.51 0.80 8.54
CA THR A 157 -7.37 1.42 9.86
C THR A 157 -6.50 2.67 9.88
N GLU A 158 -5.68 2.89 8.84
CA GLU A 158 -4.76 4.03 8.71
C GLU A 158 -5.34 5.19 7.89
N VAL A 159 -6.58 5.03 7.40
CA VAL A 159 -7.25 5.97 6.50
C VAL A 159 -8.67 6.22 6.98
N SER A 160 -9.20 7.40 6.68
CA SER A 160 -10.53 7.83 7.16
C SER A 160 -11.66 7.14 6.39
N ALA A 161 -11.43 6.82 5.12
CA ALA A 161 -12.37 6.07 4.30
C ALA A 161 -11.63 5.25 3.24
N LEU A 162 -12.15 4.07 2.95
CA LEU A 162 -11.64 3.22 1.89
C LEU A 162 -12.79 2.86 0.95
N VAL A 163 -12.61 3.14 -0.33
CA VAL A 163 -13.59 2.86 -1.39
C VAL A 163 -13.12 1.64 -2.18
N THR A 164 -14.05 0.74 -2.51
CA THR A 164 -13.79 -0.47 -3.28
C THR A 164 -14.64 -0.49 -4.56
N GLY A 165 -14.10 -1.05 -5.64
CA GLY A 165 -14.81 -1.26 -6.89
C GLY A 165 -13.95 -2.01 -7.91
N GLY A 166 -14.53 -2.95 -8.66
CA GLY A 166 -13.78 -3.72 -9.67
C GLY A 166 -12.62 -4.56 -9.13
N GLY A 167 -12.60 -4.87 -7.82
CA GLY A 167 -11.49 -5.58 -7.16
C GLY A 167 -10.31 -4.68 -6.76
N VAL A 168 -10.43 -3.37 -6.95
CA VAL A 168 -9.43 -2.36 -6.60
C VAL A 168 -9.94 -1.50 -5.44
N ARG A 169 -9.01 -0.96 -4.63
CA ARG A 169 -9.34 -0.13 -3.47
C ARG A 169 -8.59 1.20 -3.50
N ILE A 170 -9.26 2.31 -3.16
CA ILE A 170 -8.65 3.64 -3.06
C ILE A 170 -9.13 4.34 -1.79
N CYS A 171 -8.20 4.94 -1.03
CA CYS A 171 -8.54 5.70 0.17
C CYS A 171 -8.91 7.15 -0.16
N GLU A 172 -9.50 7.86 0.81
CA GLU A 172 -9.87 9.27 0.67
C GLU A 172 -8.71 10.17 0.23
N GLY A 173 -7.51 9.93 0.80
CA GLY A 173 -6.32 10.72 0.48
C GLY A 173 -5.87 10.52 -0.97
N CYS A 174 -5.90 9.28 -1.46
CA CYS A 174 -5.51 8.98 -2.84
C CYS A 174 -6.56 9.46 -3.84
N ALA A 175 -7.85 9.35 -3.53
CA ALA A 175 -8.92 9.87 -4.40
C ALA A 175 -8.80 11.39 -4.60
N ARG A 176 -8.62 12.14 -3.51
CA ARG A 176 -8.39 13.60 -3.56
C ARG A 176 -7.12 13.97 -4.34
N PHE A 177 -6.03 13.27 -4.10
CA PHE A 177 -4.79 13.52 -4.85
C PHE A 177 -4.94 13.25 -6.35
N CYS A 178 -5.66 12.19 -6.73
CA CYS A 178 -5.97 11.93 -8.14
C CYS A 178 -6.86 13.02 -8.75
N ASP A 179 -7.82 13.56 -7.98
CA ASP A 179 -8.67 14.67 -8.41
C ASP A 179 -7.86 15.96 -8.65
N GLU A 180 -6.92 16.29 -7.75
CA GLU A 180 -5.99 17.41 -7.92
C GLU A 180 -5.12 17.26 -9.18
N ILE A 181 -4.61 16.05 -9.47
CA ILE A 181 -3.85 15.75 -10.69
C ILE A 181 -4.70 15.98 -11.95
N ILE A 182 -5.96 15.55 -11.91
CA ILE A 182 -6.91 15.71 -13.00
C ILE A 182 -7.19 17.21 -13.21
N ALA A 183 -7.48 17.94 -12.14
CA ALA A 183 -7.76 19.38 -12.19
C ALA A 183 -6.58 20.18 -12.75
N ALA A 184 -5.36 19.91 -12.28
CA ALA A 184 -4.14 20.64 -12.66
C ALA A 184 -3.76 20.54 -14.15
N ARG A 185 -4.27 19.54 -14.88
CA ARG A 185 -4.01 19.32 -16.31
C ARG A 185 -5.18 19.76 -17.21
N SER A 186 -6.06 20.61 -16.67
CA SER A 186 -7.20 21.23 -17.39
C SER A 186 -6.94 22.68 -17.81
N LEU A 187 -5.78 23.24 -17.45
CA LEU A 187 -5.29 24.57 -17.82
C LEU A 187 -4.19 24.42 -18.88
#